data_AF-A0A4Q0Q409-F1
#
_entry.id   AF-A0A4Q0Q409-F1
#
_cell.length_a   1.000
_cell.length_b   1.000
_cell.length_c   1.000
_cell.angle_alpha   90.00
_cell.angle_beta   90.00
_cell.angle_gamma   90.00
#
_symmetry.space_group_name_H-M   'P 1'
#
loop_
_entity.id
_entity.type
_entity.pdbx_description
1 polymer ?
#
loop_
_entity_poly.entity_id
_entity_poly.type
_entity_poly.pdbx_seq_one_letter_code
_entity_poly.pdbx_strand_id
1 'polypeptide(L)' 'MITEPAIFEEYRIKVGPMIDKYGGRYLTKGNAHQFPEGGHWEPQRVVVIEFPDQHSLAAWHN' A
#
# COMPACT_ATOMS: atom_id res chain seq x y z
N MET A 1 10.73 8.61 -3.74
CA MET A 1 11.99 7.84 -3.78
C MET A 1 12.07 6.99 -2.53
N ILE A 2 12.19 5.66 -2.68
CA ILE A 2 12.46 4.79 -1.54
C ILE A 2 13.94 4.95 -1.24
N THR A 3 14.26 5.57 -0.11
CA THR A 3 15.64 5.87 0.28
C THR A 3 16.45 4.60 0.50
N GLU A 4 15.82 3.54 1.02
CA GLU A 4 16.45 2.26 1.33
C GLU A 4 15.57 1.08 0.87
N PRO A 5 15.81 0.54 -0.34
CA PRO A 5 14.95 -0.49 -0.92
C PRO A 5 14.92 -1.80 -0.11
N ALA A 6 16.03 -2.16 0.56
CA ALA A 6 16.11 -3.35 1.39
C ALA A 6 15.21 -3.27 2.64
N ILE A 7 15.21 -2.13 3.33
CA ILE A 7 14.35 -1.91 4.51
C ILE A 7 12.88 -1.89 4.09
N PHE A 8 12.59 -1.28 2.93
CA PHE A 8 11.24 -1.25 2.39
C PHE A 8 10.73 -2.66 2.03
N GLU A 9 11.57 -3.51 1.46
CA GLU A 9 11.20 -4.88 1.13
C GLU A 9 10.89 -5.70 2.39
N GLU A 10 11.72 -5.56 3.43
CA GLU A 10 11.49 -6.22 4.72
C GLU A 10 10.19 -5.73 5.39
N TYR A 11 9.92 -4.42 5.34
CA TYR A 11 8.66 -3.83 5.79
C TYR A 11 7.47 -4.40 4.99
N ARG A 12 7.58 -4.50 3.67
CA ARG A 12 6.53 -5.05 2.81
C ARG A 12 6.23 -6.51 3.14
N ILE A 13 7.25 -7.32 3.40
CA ILE A 13 7.10 -8.74 3.76
C ILE A 13 6.39 -8.88 5.10
N LYS A 14 6.68 -8.00 6.07
CA LYS A 14 6.02 -8.00 7.40
C LYS A 14 4.58 -7.49 7.34
N VAL A 15 4.33 -6.49 6.50
CA VAL A 15 3.03 -5.82 6.40
C VAL A 15 2.00 -6.64 5.62
N GLY A 16 2.41 -7.37 4.59
CA GLY A 16 1.52 -8.27 3.84
C GLY A 16 0.65 -9.20 4.72
N PRO A 17 1.24 -10.05 5.57
CA PRO A 17 0.49 -10.94 6.46
C PRO A 17 -0.26 -10.19 7.57
N MET A 18 0.19 -8.99 7.95
CA MET A 18 -0.52 -8.17 8.94
C MET A 18 -1.81 -7.57 8.35
N ILE A 19 -1.75 -7.09 7.12
CA ILE A 19 -2.93 -6.62 6.37
C ILE A 19 -3.91 -7.77 6.17
N ASP A 20 -3.43 -8.93 5.71
CA ASP A 20 -4.27 -10.12 5.52
C ASP A 20 -4.96 -10.57 6.83
N LYS A 21 -4.22 -10.54 7.96
CA LYS A 21 -4.74 -10.84 9.30
C LYS A 21 -5.90 -9.93 9.72
N TYR A 22 -5.90 -8.66 9.30
CA TYR A 22 -6.99 -7.71 9.59
C TYR A 22 -8.03 -7.64 8.47
N GLY A 23 -8.02 -8.60 7.53
CA GLY A 23 -8.95 -8.66 6.41
C GLY A 23 -8.69 -7.62 5.32
N GLY A 24 -7.54 -6.96 5.38
CA GLY A 24 -7.14 -6.00 4.38
C GLY A 24 -6.72 -6.67 3.07
N ARG A 25 -7.05 -6.05 1.93
CA ARG A 25 -6.75 -6.55 0.60
C ARG A 25 -6.03 -5.50 -0.22
N TYR A 26 -4.89 -5.85 -0.80
CA TYR A 26 -4.20 -4.97 -1.74
C TYR A 26 -4.99 -4.85 -3.04
N LEU A 27 -5.44 -3.64 -3.35
CA LEU A 27 -6.12 -3.33 -4.61
C LEU A 27 -5.14 -2.91 -5.70
N THR A 28 -4.00 -2.30 -5.34
CA THR A 28 -2.99 -1.87 -6.30
C THR A 28 -1.60 -2.39 -5.94
N LYS A 29 -0.82 -2.77 -6.95
CA LYS A 29 0.63 -2.99 -6.85
C LYS A 29 1.31 -1.84 -7.58
N GLY A 30 1.96 -0.96 -6.80
CA GLY A 30 2.33 0.40 -7.18
C GLY A 30 3.42 0.59 -8.24
N ASN A 31 3.54 -0.29 -9.24
CA ASN A 31 4.58 -0.20 -10.27
C ASN A 31 4.01 0.11 -11.66
N ALA A 32 2.69 0.24 -11.83
CA ALA A 32 2.04 0.43 -13.12
C ALA A 32 0.93 1.49 -13.04
N HIS A 33 1.29 2.73 -12.73
CA HIS A 33 0.36 3.86 -12.80
C HIS A 33 0.29 4.36 -14.25
N GLN A 34 -0.90 4.42 -14.82
CA GLN A 34 -1.17 5.14 -16.06
C GLN A 34 -1.83 6.47 -15.70
N PHE A 35 -1.34 7.56 -16.29
CA PHE A 35 -1.86 8.91 -16.10
C PHE A 35 -2.53 9.40 -17.40
N PRO A 36 -3.75 8.93 -17.72
CA PRO A 36 -4.40 9.20 -19.00
C PRO A 36 -4.68 10.68 -19.26
N GLU A 37 -4.90 11.47 -18.21
CA GLU A 37 -5.17 12.91 -18.33
C GLU A 37 -3.91 13.79 -18.21
N GLY A 38 -2.74 13.22 -17.87
CA GLY A 38 -1.53 13.98 -17.55
C GLY A 38 -1.67 14.78 -16.25
N GLY A 39 -0.84 14.50 -15.25
CA GLY A 39 -1.05 14.98 -13.88
C GLY A 39 0.03 15.93 -13.36
N HIS A 40 -0.39 16.97 -12.62
CA HIS A 40 0.49 17.81 -11.79
C HIS A 40 1.15 17.04 -10.64
N TRP A 41 0.65 15.84 -10.34
CA TRP A 41 1.17 14.94 -9.31
C TRP A 41 1.45 13.57 -9.91
N GLU A 42 2.73 13.20 -9.95
CA GLU A 42 3.24 11.95 -10.49
C GLU A 42 3.85 11.10 -9.35
N PRO A 43 3.00 10.47 -8.51
CA PRO A 43 3.51 9.60 -7.47
C PRO A 43 4.23 8.41 -8.11
N GLN A 44 5.49 8.21 -7.71
CA GLN A 44 6.29 7.06 -8.14
C GLN A 44 5.69 5.72 -7.68
N ARG A 45 4.81 5.75 -6.67
CA ARG A 45 4.15 4.56 -6.13
C ARG A 45 2.85 4.94 -5.41
N VAL A 46 1.75 4.28 -5.75
CA VAL A 46 0.49 4.35 -4.99
C VAL A 46 0.09 2.95 -4.57
N VAL A 47 -0.20 2.81 -3.28
CA VAL A 47 -0.65 1.58 -2.65
C VAL A 47 -2.04 1.81 -2.11
N VAL A 48 -3.01 1.04 -2.59
CA VAL A 48 -4.39 1.07 -2.11
C VAL A 48 -4.67 -0.25 -1.41
N ILE A 49 -5.16 -0.15 -0.18
CA ILE A 49 -5.55 -1.29 0.65
C ILE A 49 -7.02 -1.10 1.00
N GLU A 50 -7.84 -2.09 0.66
CA GLU A 50 -9.24 -2.19 1.04
C GLU A 50 -9.33 -2.89 2.39
N PHE A 51 -10.16 -2.38 3.29
CA PHE A 51 -10.52 -3.06 4.53
C PHE A 51 -12.04 -3.26 4.57
N PRO A 52 -12.54 -4.31 5.24
CA PRO A 52 -13.97 -4.60 5.31
C PRO A 52 -14.75 -3.52 6.08
N ASP A 53 -14.12 -2.87 7.04
CA ASP A 53 -14.72 -1.85 7.89
C ASP A 53 -13.68 -0.92 8.53
N GLN A 54 -14.16 0.20 9.10
CA GLN A 54 -13.29 1.19 9.75
C GLN A 54 -12.59 0.64 11.00
N HIS A 55 -13.11 -0.40 11.65
CA HIS A 55 -12.52 -0.97 12.85
C HIS A 55 -11.27 -1.79 12.49
N SER A 56 -11.33 -2.57 11.40
CA SER A 56 -10.15 -3.27 10.85
C SER A 56 -9.04 -2.31 10.41
N LEU A 57 -9.39 -1.16 9.83
CA LEU A 57 -8.42 -0.11 9.51
C LEU A 57 -7.76 0.44 10.78
N ALA A 58 -8.55 0.76 11.81
CA ALA A 58 -8.03 1.28 13.07
C ALA A 58 -7.14 0.26 13.80
N ALA A 59 -7.50 -1.03 13.78
CA ALA A 59 -6.72 -2.10 14.37
C ALA A 59 -5.39 -2.36 13.64
N TRP A 60 -5.35 -2.10 12.32
CA TRP A 60 -4.11 -2.17 11.55
C TRP A 60 -3.19 -0.96 11.79
N HIS A 61 -3.74 0.21 12.12
CA HIS A 61 -2.98 1.45 12.32
C HIS A 61 -2.44 1.65 13.75
N ASN A 62 -2.97 0.95 14.75
CA ASN A 62 -2.49 0.96 16.14
C ASN A 62 -1.28 0.04 16.34
#